data_AF-A0A6L9MCZ2-F1
#
_entry.id   AF-A0A6L9MCZ2-F1
#
_cell.length_a   1.000
_cell.length_b   1.000
_cell.length_c   1.000
_cell.angle_alpha   90.00
_cell.angle_beta   90.00
_cell.angle_gamma   90.00
#
_symmetry.space_group_name_H-M   'P 1'
#
loop_
_entity.id
_entity.type
_entity.pdbx_description
1 polymer ?
#
loop_
_entity_poly.entity_id
_entity_poly.type
_entity_poly.pdbx_seq_one_letter_code
_entity_poly.pdbx_strand_id
1 'polypeptide(L)'
;MATERQKRIARALTALIPRAPFIDAEAIRAAARSRHMRPLPSERAIWLAAISHIRHAHTDYDELMDDGYDRDAARYFVLDDINAVLDRWGATRRLDPDVSDDTSPEDTPDADEQDESDPDD
;
A
#
# COMPACT_ATOMS: atom_id res chain seq x y z
N MET A 1 -1.15 -23.62 15.03
CA MET A 1 -2.27 -22.68 15.22
C MET A 1 -1.87 -21.30 14.69
N ALA A 2 -2.80 -20.55 14.09
CA ALA A 2 -2.53 -19.20 13.61
C ALA A 2 -2.35 -18.21 14.78
N THR A 3 -1.42 -17.27 14.65
CA THR A 3 -1.19 -16.22 15.66
C THR A 3 -2.37 -15.26 15.76
N GLU A 4 -2.49 -14.54 16.87
CA GLU A 4 -3.55 -13.54 17.05
C GLU A 4 -3.52 -12.47 15.94
N ARG A 5 -2.32 -12.02 15.53
CA ARG A 5 -2.17 -11.10 14.40
C ARG A 5 -2.67 -11.71 13.09
N GLN A 6 -2.36 -12.98 12.82
CA GLN A 6 -2.83 -13.67 11.62
C GLN A 6 -4.36 -13.78 11.57
N LYS A 7 -5.01 -14.01 12.72
CA LYS A 7 -6.47 -14.04 12.83
C LYS A 7 -7.09 -12.65 12.58
N ARG A 8 -6.52 -11.60 13.16
CA ARG A 8 -6.98 -10.21 12.93
C ARG A 8 -6.84 -9.80 11.46
N ILE A 9 -5.72 -10.14 10.83
CA ILE A 9 -5.53 -9.91 9.39
C ILE A 9 -6.57 -10.65 8.56
N ALA A 10 -6.86 -11.91 8.86
CA ALA A 10 -7.87 -12.67 8.12
C ALA A 10 -9.26 -12.02 8.25
N ARG A 11 -9.64 -11.60 9.47
CA ARG A 11 -10.90 -10.88 9.72
C ARG A 11 -10.96 -9.54 8.98
N ALA A 12 -9.89 -8.75 9.04
CA ALA A 12 -9.79 -7.47 8.35
C ALA A 12 -9.90 -7.62 6.82
N LEU A 13 -9.27 -8.65 6.25
CA LEU A 13 -9.39 -8.94 4.81
C LEU A 13 -10.82 -9.28 4.42
N THR A 14 -11.48 -10.18 5.15
CA THR A 14 -12.87 -10.55 4.87
C THR A 14 -13.83 -9.38 5.08
N ALA A 15 -13.57 -8.52 6.06
CA ALA A 15 -14.36 -7.32 6.29
C ALA A 15 -14.16 -6.30 5.17
N LEU A 16 -12.93 -6.13 4.68
CA LEU A 16 -12.62 -5.15 3.65
C LEU A 16 -13.07 -5.61 2.26
N ILE A 17 -12.64 -6.78 1.78
CA ILE A 17 -12.82 -7.25 0.38
C ILE A 17 -13.37 -8.69 0.36
N PRO A 18 -14.65 -8.91 0.75
CA PRO A 18 -15.22 -10.24 0.94
C PRO A 18 -15.30 -11.09 -0.33
N ARG A 19 -15.25 -10.48 -1.53
CA ARG A 19 -15.40 -11.18 -2.82
C ARG A 19 -14.11 -11.22 -3.63
N ALA A 20 -12.97 -10.83 -3.04
CA ALA A 20 -11.68 -10.90 -3.74
C ALA A 20 -11.35 -12.36 -4.13
N PRO A 21 -10.84 -12.61 -5.35
CA PRO A 21 -10.38 -13.93 -5.76
C PRO A 21 -9.30 -14.47 -4.81
N PHE A 22 -9.22 -15.80 -4.70
CA PHE A 22 -8.34 -16.44 -3.73
C PHE A 22 -6.86 -16.04 -3.90
N ILE A 23 -6.38 -15.97 -5.15
CA ILE A 23 -4.99 -15.62 -5.46
C ILE A 23 -4.66 -14.20 -4.99
N ASP A 24 -5.52 -13.23 -5.30
CA ASP A 24 -5.37 -11.84 -4.86
C ASP A 24 -5.46 -11.72 -3.34
N ALA A 25 -6.45 -12.37 -2.73
CA ALA A 25 -6.63 -12.36 -1.28
C ALA A 25 -5.42 -12.94 -0.53
N GLU A 26 -4.77 -13.97 -1.06
CA GLU A 26 -3.57 -14.54 -0.43
C GLU A 26 -2.34 -13.65 -0.62
N ALA A 27 -2.17 -13.02 -1.79
CA ALA A 27 -1.11 -12.05 -2.03
C ALA A 27 -1.22 -10.86 -1.06
N ILE A 28 -2.41 -10.27 -0.94
CA ILE A 28 -2.69 -9.15 -0.01
C ILE A 28 -2.43 -9.57 1.44
N ARG A 29 -2.87 -10.77 1.82
CA ARG A 29 -2.64 -11.32 3.16
C ARG A 29 -1.16 -11.51 3.46
N ALA A 30 -0.37 -12.00 2.50
CA ALA A 30 1.06 -12.16 2.65
C ALA A 30 1.77 -10.81 2.81
N ALA A 31 1.41 -9.83 1.97
CA ALA A 31 1.93 -8.47 2.04
C ALA A 31 1.62 -7.79 3.39
N ALA A 32 0.38 -7.85 3.88
CA ALA A 32 0.00 -7.31 5.19
C ALA A 32 0.69 -8.01 6.39
N ARG A 33 1.28 -9.19 6.16
CA ARG A 33 2.06 -9.96 7.15
C ARG A 33 3.56 -9.64 7.12
N SER A 34 4.03 -8.83 6.18
CA SER A 34 5.43 -8.44 6.07
C SER A 34 5.94 -7.78 7.37
N ARG A 35 7.27 -7.82 7.56
CA ARG A 35 7.91 -7.26 8.76
C ARG A 35 7.65 -5.77 8.92
N HIS A 36 7.71 -5.00 7.82
CA HIS A 36 7.49 -3.54 7.84
C HIS A 36 6.03 -3.16 8.10
N MET A 37 5.06 -4.05 7.82
CA MET A 37 3.64 -3.84 8.15
C MET A 37 3.27 -4.22 9.59
N ARG A 38 4.18 -4.83 10.37
CA ARG A 38 3.89 -5.28 11.75
C ARG A 38 3.49 -4.17 12.72
N PRO A 39 4.09 -2.96 12.68
CA PRO A 39 3.71 -1.86 13.56
C PRO A 39 2.29 -1.32 13.30
N LEU A 40 1.77 -1.50 12.08
CA LEU A 40 0.47 -0.98 11.70
C LEU A 40 -0.69 -1.80 12.27
N PRO A 41 -1.85 -1.16 12.58
CA PRO A 41 -3.10 -1.86 12.81
C PRO A 41 -3.43 -2.79 11.62
N SER A 42 -4.00 -3.96 11.90
CA SER A 42 -4.25 -4.99 10.88
C SER A 42 -5.16 -4.51 9.74
N GLU A 43 -6.11 -3.62 10.05
CA GLU A 43 -7.00 -2.99 9.06
C GLU A 43 -6.24 -2.06 8.12
N ARG A 44 -5.35 -1.21 8.64
CA ARG A 44 -4.53 -0.30 7.83
C ARG A 44 -3.50 -1.07 7.00
N ALA A 45 -2.87 -2.10 7.57
CA ALA A 45 -1.96 -2.98 6.82
C ALA A 45 -2.67 -3.69 5.65
N ILE A 46 -3.90 -4.15 5.86
CA ILE A 46 -4.70 -4.79 4.80
C ILE A 46 -5.14 -3.78 3.74
N TRP A 47 -5.53 -2.57 4.14
CA TRP A 47 -5.87 -1.51 3.20
C TRP A 47 -4.69 -1.16 2.29
N LEU A 48 -3.51 -0.87 2.86
CA LEU A 48 -2.32 -0.52 2.09
C LEU A 48 -1.86 -1.67 1.19
N ALA A 49 -1.88 -2.90 1.70
CA ALA A 49 -1.55 -4.08 0.91
C ALA A 49 -2.54 -4.30 -0.26
N ALA A 50 -3.84 -4.05 -0.04
CA ALA A 50 -4.85 -4.17 -1.09
C ALA A 50 -4.65 -3.11 -2.18
N ILE A 51 -4.44 -1.84 -1.81
CA ILE A 51 -4.22 -0.76 -2.79
C ILE A 51 -2.95 -1.00 -3.59
N SER A 52 -1.85 -1.36 -2.93
CA SER A 52 -0.59 -1.69 -3.62
C SER A 52 -0.78 -2.88 -4.57
N HIS A 53 -1.41 -3.96 -4.13
CA HIS A 53 -1.66 -5.12 -4.98
C HIS A 53 -2.54 -4.79 -6.18
N ILE A 54 -3.65 -4.09 -5.99
CA ILE A 54 -4.55 -3.70 -7.08
C ILE A 54 -3.82 -2.80 -8.08
N ARG A 55 -3.07 -1.81 -7.60
CA ARG A 55 -2.28 -0.90 -8.44
C ARG A 55 -1.33 -1.67 -9.37
N HIS A 56 -0.54 -2.60 -8.83
CA HIS A 56 0.46 -3.30 -9.64
C HIS A 56 -0.14 -4.44 -10.48
N ALA A 57 -1.20 -5.11 -10.03
CA ALA A 57 -1.69 -6.33 -10.67
C ALA A 57 -2.97 -6.15 -11.51
N HIS A 58 -3.71 -5.05 -11.32
CA HIS A 58 -5.01 -4.84 -11.95
C HIS A 58 -5.14 -3.48 -12.65
N THR A 59 -4.03 -2.75 -12.81
CA THR A 59 -4.00 -1.46 -13.51
C THR A 59 -2.71 -1.33 -14.31
N ASP A 60 -2.67 -0.36 -15.22
CA ASP A 60 -1.51 -0.07 -16.07
C ASP A 60 -0.44 0.78 -15.35
N TYR A 61 -0.44 0.81 -14.00
CA TYR A 61 0.48 1.66 -13.21
C TYR A 61 1.94 1.40 -13.54
N ASP A 62 2.35 0.12 -13.64
CA ASP A 62 3.74 -0.23 -13.93
C ASP A 62 4.12 0.15 -15.38
N GLU A 63 3.18 0.05 -16.33
CA GLU A 63 3.38 0.50 -17.72
C GLU A 63 3.54 2.03 -17.79
N LEU A 64 2.70 2.79 -17.07
CA LEU A 64 2.80 4.25 -16.97
C LEU A 64 4.16 4.68 -16.37
N MET A 65 4.67 3.95 -15.37
CA MET A 65 5.99 4.21 -14.81
C MET A 65 7.11 3.95 -15.83
N ASP A 66 7.01 2.86 -16.59
CA ASP A 66 7.99 2.52 -17.64
C ASP A 66 7.96 3.52 -18.81
N ASP A 67 6.79 4.10 -19.11
CA ASP A 67 6.60 5.16 -20.10
C ASP A 67 7.11 6.54 -19.63
N GLY A 68 7.59 6.63 -18.39
CA GLY A 68 8.24 7.82 -17.83
C GLY A 68 7.28 8.83 -17.19
N TYR A 69 6.04 8.43 -16.88
CA TYR A 69 5.17 9.24 -16.05
C TYR A 69 5.71 9.30 -14.61
N ASP A 70 5.53 10.46 -13.96
CA ASP A 70 5.80 10.55 -12.54
C ASP A 70 4.76 9.77 -11.72
N ARG A 71 5.07 9.53 -10.44
CA ARG A 71 4.25 8.72 -9.55
C ARG A 71 2.87 9.31 -9.33
N ASP A 72 2.76 10.63 -9.25
CA ASP A 72 1.49 11.29 -8.94
C ASP A 72 0.56 11.27 -10.15
N ALA A 73 1.10 11.51 -11.34
CA ALA A 73 0.40 11.34 -12.60
C ALA A 73 -0.06 9.89 -12.79
N ALA A 74 0.85 8.92 -12.62
CA ALA A 74 0.50 7.50 -12.74
C ALA A 74 -0.59 7.09 -11.73
N ARG A 75 -0.48 7.53 -10.46
CA ARG A 75 -1.50 7.29 -9.41
C ARG A 75 -2.84 7.91 -9.77
N TYR A 76 -2.84 9.10 -10.37
CA TYR A 76 -4.06 9.77 -10.81
C TYR A 76 -4.77 8.99 -11.91
N PHE A 77 -4.04 8.53 -12.94
CA PHE A 77 -4.64 7.80 -14.06
C PHE A 77 -5.27 6.47 -13.65
N VAL A 78 -4.64 5.73 -12.74
CA VAL A 78 -5.14 4.40 -12.34
C VAL A 78 -6.17 4.43 -11.21
N LEU A 79 -6.50 5.61 -10.67
CA LEU A 79 -7.34 5.75 -9.49
C LEU A 79 -8.75 5.14 -9.70
N ASP A 80 -9.35 5.41 -10.86
CA ASP A 80 -10.68 4.90 -11.18
C ASP A 80 -10.66 3.38 -11.37
N ASP A 81 -9.59 2.82 -11.97
CA ASP A 81 -9.43 1.37 -12.13
C ASP A 81 -9.25 0.67 -10.77
N ILE A 82 -8.47 1.27 -9.86
CA ILE A 82 -8.35 0.79 -8.49
C ILE A 82 -9.73 0.72 -7.84
N ASN A 83 -10.51 1.81 -7.92
CA ASN A 83 -11.84 1.88 -7.33
C ASN A 83 -12.83 0.90 -7.98
N ALA A 84 -12.73 0.67 -9.29
CA ALA A 84 -13.53 -0.32 -9.99
C ALA A 84 -13.24 -1.76 -9.52
N VAL A 85 -11.98 -2.09 -9.24
CA VAL A 85 -11.59 -3.39 -8.67
C VAL A 85 -12.09 -3.54 -7.23
N LEU A 86 -11.90 -2.50 -6.40
CA LEU A 86 -12.41 -2.46 -5.03
C LEU A 86 -13.93 -2.70 -5.00
N ASP A 87 -14.70 -2.01 -5.85
CA ASP A 87 -16.14 -2.19 -5.96
C ASP A 87 -16.53 -3.62 -6.37
N ARG A 88 -15.81 -4.18 -7.35
CA ARG A 88 -16.01 -5.57 -7.82
C ARG A 88 -15.80 -6.58 -6.70
N TRP A 89 -14.82 -6.34 -5.84
CA TRP A 89 -14.53 -7.19 -4.68
C TRP A 89 -15.43 -6.90 -3.47
N GLY A 90 -16.30 -5.90 -3.57
CA GLY A 90 -17.24 -5.49 -2.54
C GLY A 90 -16.58 -4.71 -1.40
N ALA A 91 -15.61 -3.87 -1.73
CA ALA A 91 -14.87 -3.09 -0.74
C ALA A 91 -15.78 -2.21 0.12
N THR A 92 -15.54 -2.16 1.43
CA THR A 92 -16.31 -1.29 2.34
C THR A 92 -15.86 0.17 2.31
N ARG A 93 -14.82 0.49 1.55
CA ARG A 93 -14.28 1.85 1.35
C ARG A 93 -13.63 1.97 -0.02
N ARG A 94 -13.52 3.21 -0.51
CA ARG A 94 -12.84 3.58 -1.77
C ARG A 94 -11.55 4.36 -1.50
N LEU A 95 -10.71 4.45 -2.52
CA LEU A 95 -9.53 5.31 -2.53
C LEU A 95 -9.95 6.72 -2.97
N ASP A 96 -9.51 7.72 -2.21
CA ASP A 96 -9.78 9.13 -2.45
C ASP A 96 -8.50 9.79 -2.99
N PRO A 97 -8.54 10.53 -4.12
CA PRO A 97 -7.37 11.22 -4.67
C PRO A 97 -6.73 12.21 -3.71
N ASP A 98 -7.52 12.86 -2.86
CA ASP A 98 -7.07 13.97 -2.01
C ASP A 98 -6.56 13.48 -0.64
N VAL A 99 -6.75 12.19 -0.33
CA VAL A 99 -6.31 11.57 0.92
C VAL A 99 -5.16 10.63 0.64
N SER A 100 -3.94 11.15 0.76
CA SER A 100 -2.72 10.34 0.79
C SER A 100 -2.77 9.40 1.99
N ASP A 101 -3.27 8.17 1.80
CA ASP A 101 -3.15 7.10 2.81
C ASP A 101 -1.69 6.64 3.01
N ASP A 102 -0.80 7.17 2.18
CA ASP A 102 0.66 7.05 2.26
C ASP A 102 1.20 7.95 3.39
N THR A 103 1.10 7.47 4.63
CA THR A 103 1.93 7.99 5.71
C THR A 103 3.27 7.25 5.70
N SER A 104 4.02 7.34 4.60
CA SER A 104 5.40 6.86 4.56
C SER A 104 6.28 7.89 5.26
N PRO A 105 7.09 7.53 6.27
CA PRO A 105 8.05 8.45 6.91
C PRO A 105 9.26 8.79 6.02
N GLU A 106 9.15 8.68 4.69
CA GLU A 106 10.28 8.72 3.75
C GLU A 106 10.62 10.14 3.24
N ASP A 107 9.93 11.18 3.71
CA ASP A 107 10.34 12.59 3.54
C ASP A 107 11.05 13.12 4.78
N THR A 108 11.93 12.30 5.38
CA THR A 108 12.97 12.86 6.26
C THR A 108 14.11 13.25 5.33
N PRO A 109 14.36 14.56 5.08
CA PRO A 109 15.57 14.94 4.36
C PRO A 109 16.75 14.34 5.11
N ASP A 110 17.63 13.64 4.38
CA ASP A 110 18.89 13.09 4.90
C ASP A 110 19.58 14.15 5.75
N ALA A 111 19.51 14.01 7.07
CA ALA A 111 20.26 14.82 8.00
C ALA A 111 21.66 14.24 8.12
N ASP A 112 22.40 14.22 7.00
CA ASP A 112 23.82 13.90 6.94
C ASP A 112 24.52 14.82 5.92
N GLU A 113 24.47 16.13 6.20
CA GLU A 113 25.52 17.07 5.80
C GLU A 113 25.93 17.87 7.05
N GLN A 114 26.74 17.24 7.89
CA GLN A 114 27.70 17.96 8.74
C GLN A 114 29.08 17.43 8.34
N ASP A 115 29.58 17.96 7.23
CA ASP A 115 31.01 17.99 6.98
C ASP A 115 31.54 19.40 7.27
N GLU A 116 32.77 19.42 7.76
CA GLU A 116 33.65 20.56 8.03
C GLU A 116 33.37 21.43 9.26
N SER A 117 34.12 21.14 10.34
CA SER A 117 35.27 22.01 10.67
C SER A 117 36.24 21.33 11.66
N ASP A 118 37.50 21.28 11.23
CA ASP A 118 38.71 20.84 11.93
C ASP A 118 38.84 21.36 13.38
N PRO A 119 39.56 20.61 14.26
CA PRO A 119 40.35 21.22 15.30
C PRO A 119 41.86 21.08 15.00
N ASP A 120 42.42 22.21 14.56
CA ASP A 120 43.71 22.85 14.89
C ASP A 120 45.00 22.01 15.11
N ASP A 121 46.05 22.47 14.40
CA ASP A 121 47.51 22.55 14.68
C ASP A 121 48.07 21.91 15.98
#